data_AF-A0A7C7N733-F1
#
_entry.id   AF-A0A7C7N733-F1
#
_cell.length_a   1.000
_cell.length_b   1.000
_cell.length_c   1.000
_cell.angle_alpha   90.00
_cell.angle_beta   90.00
_cell.angle_gamma   90.00
#
_symmetry.space_group_name_H-M   'P 1'
#
loop_
_entity.id
_entity.type
_entity.pdbx_description
1 polymer ?
#
loop_
_entity_poly.entity_id
_entity_poly.type
_entity_poly.pdbx_seq_one_letter_code
_entity_poly.pdbx_strand_id
1 'polypeptide(L)'
;MKSTTRPKSNPTQKKTHDTSSGLAGGDAGFSLVELMIASTIGIVIIGAGFAFYLSMQRSLIIEEKANVMQQNVRGAMSAVVNIIRRSGYDPAKAGFDAFDDPVSSTSLQVYADLDGDGDTNDTNEDVTISFDAVKDTLQIIRLGRPPITFSDIDSGTFTYYDSTNAPTTRFSDVRVVEVAITGKTSDGSKTRPIVSRVRPWNLNLL
;
A
#
# COMPACT_ATOMS: atom_id res chain seq x y z
N MET A 1 75.70 22.70 -49.50
CA MET A 1 76.07 21.28 -49.74
C MET A 1 75.05 20.69 -50.70
N LYS A 2 75.32 20.49 -52.01
CA LYS A 2 75.97 19.30 -52.62
C LYS A 2 75.64 18.04 -51.82
N SER A 3 74.80 17.15 -52.29
CA SER A 3 75.12 15.99 -53.16
C SER A 3 73.97 15.00 -52.89
N THR A 4 73.45 14.13 -53.74
CA THR A 4 73.97 13.41 -54.91
C THR A 4 72.80 12.53 -55.37
N THR A 5 72.41 12.57 -56.66
CA THR A 5 72.73 11.50 -57.64
C THR A 5 71.59 10.47 -57.75
N ARG A 6 70.70 10.58 -58.76
CA ARG A 6 70.74 9.91 -60.09
C ARG A 6 70.31 8.42 -60.02
N PRO A 7 70.02 7.73 -61.14
CA PRO A 7 69.26 8.12 -62.35
C PRO A 7 68.35 6.97 -62.91
N LYS A 8 67.59 7.26 -63.98
CA LYS A 8 67.24 6.42 -65.18
C LYS A 8 66.66 4.99 -64.95
N SER A 9 65.69 4.46 -65.70
CA SER A 9 65.40 4.50 -67.15
C SER A 9 64.05 3.82 -67.45
N ASN A 10 63.42 4.23 -68.56
CA ASN A 10 62.39 3.57 -69.43
C ASN A 10 62.36 2.01 -69.41
N PRO A 11 61.30 1.27 -69.88
CA PRO A 11 60.35 1.62 -70.96
C PRO A 11 58.88 1.07 -70.89
N THR A 12 58.06 1.62 -71.80
CA THR A 12 56.87 1.18 -72.57
C THR A 12 56.04 -0.09 -72.26
N GLN A 13 54.71 0.07 -72.46
CA GLN A 13 53.61 -0.90 -72.68
C GLN A 13 53.06 -1.59 -71.41
N LYS A 14 51.74 -1.78 -71.19
CA LYS A 14 50.70 -2.33 -72.08
C LYS A 14 49.32 -2.10 -71.44
N LYS A 15 48.29 -1.70 -72.19
CA LYS A 15 46.88 -1.78 -71.71
C LYS A 15 46.42 -3.24 -71.81
N THR A 16 46.08 -3.87 -70.70
CA THR A 16 45.26 -5.09 -70.65
C THR A 16 44.34 -5.06 -69.42
N HIS A 17 43.08 -5.35 -69.70
CA HIS A 17 41.95 -5.54 -68.78
C HIS A 17 42.34 -6.46 -67.61
N ASP A 18 42.06 -6.06 -66.37
CA ASP A 18 42.06 -6.99 -65.23
C ASP A 18 40.77 -6.86 -64.42
N THR A 19 40.20 -8.02 -64.15
CA THR A 19 38.88 -8.28 -63.65
C THR A 19 39.06 -8.78 -62.23
N SER A 20 38.69 -7.99 -61.22
CA SER A 20 38.59 -8.49 -59.83
C SER A 20 37.78 -7.50 -59.02
N SER A 21 36.73 -7.86 -58.29
CA SER A 21 36.13 -9.15 -58.01
C SER A 21 34.73 -8.79 -57.52
N GLY A 22 33.69 -9.34 -58.14
CA GLY A 22 32.39 -9.36 -57.49
C GLY A 22 32.60 -10.06 -56.14
N LEU A 23 32.34 -9.35 -55.04
CA LEU A 23 32.01 -9.99 -53.78
C LEU A 23 30.65 -10.65 -54.00
N ALA A 24 30.66 -11.80 -54.67
CA ALA A 24 29.58 -12.75 -54.59
C ALA A 24 29.57 -13.24 -53.14
N GLY A 25 28.95 -12.45 -52.26
CA GLY A 25 28.38 -12.95 -51.03
C GLY A 25 27.34 -13.95 -51.47
N GLY A 26 27.73 -15.22 -51.56
CA GLY A 26 26.79 -16.29 -51.83
C GLY A 26 25.78 -16.30 -50.69
N ASP A 27 24.52 -16.13 -51.03
CA ASP A 27 23.40 -16.40 -50.12
C ASP A 27 23.41 -17.90 -49.81
N ALA A 28 24.17 -18.27 -48.79
CA ALA A 28 24.19 -19.63 -48.26
C ALA A 28 22.84 -19.90 -47.58
N GLY A 29 22.06 -20.83 -48.14
CA GLY A 29 20.84 -21.31 -47.52
C GLY A 29 21.12 -22.02 -46.19
N PHE A 30 20.18 -21.95 -45.25
CA PHE A 30 20.30 -22.57 -43.94
C PHE A 30 20.34 -24.10 -44.00
N SER A 31 21.16 -24.72 -43.15
CA SER A 31 21.15 -26.17 -42.95
C SER A 31 19.95 -26.60 -42.09
N LEU A 32 19.41 -27.81 -42.34
CA LEU A 32 18.37 -28.41 -41.48
C LEU A 32 18.82 -28.50 -40.01
N VAL A 33 20.11 -28.75 -39.77
CA VAL A 33 20.67 -28.83 -38.41
C VAL A 33 20.63 -27.47 -37.73
N GLU A 34 20.90 -26.37 -38.44
CA GLU A 34 20.79 -25.01 -37.88
C GLU A 34 19.36 -24.67 -37.52
N LEU A 35 18.37 -25.06 -38.35
CA LEU A 35 16.97 -24.86 -38.04
C LEU A 35 16.55 -25.63 -36.77
N MET A 36 17.04 -26.85 -36.58
CA MET A 36 16.80 -27.64 -35.37
C MET A 36 17.44 -27.00 -34.13
N ILE A 37 18.67 -26.51 -34.23
CA ILE A 37 19.34 -25.83 -33.12
C ILE A 37 18.61 -24.52 -32.79
N ALA A 38 18.29 -23.70 -33.80
CA ALA A 38 17.60 -22.43 -33.62
C ALA A 38 16.21 -22.61 -33.01
N SER A 39 15.42 -23.59 -33.47
CA SER A 39 14.11 -23.90 -32.88
C SER A 39 14.22 -24.42 -31.45
N THR A 40 15.21 -25.27 -31.16
CA THR A 40 15.46 -25.77 -29.80
C THR A 40 15.78 -24.62 -28.84
N ILE A 41 16.69 -23.72 -29.23
CA ILE A 41 17.03 -22.52 -28.43
C ILE A 41 15.81 -21.61 -28.28
N GLY A 42 15.02 -21.43 -29.36
CA GLY A 42 13.79 -20.66 -29.33
C GLY A 42 12.77 -21.17 -28.31
N ILE A 43 12.54 -22.49 -28.25
CA ILE A 43 11.65 -23.10 -27.26
C ILE A 43 12.18 -22.88 -25.83
N VAL A 44 13.48 -23.03 -25.62
CA VAL A 44 14.10 -22.80 -24.29
C VAL A 44 13.91 -21.36 -23.84
N ILE A 45 14.10 -20.38 -24.73
CA ILE A 45 13.91 -18.96 -24.43
C ILE A 45 12.45 -18.65 -24.11
N ILE A 46 11.51 -19.16 -24.91
CA ILE A 46 10.07 -18.99 -24.68
C ILE A 46 9.68 -19.62 -23.33
N GLY A 47 10.18 -20.81 -23.02
CA GLY A 47 9.96 -21.48 -21.74
C GLY A 47 10.45 -20.66 -20.55
N ALA A 48 11.66 -20.08 -20.65
CA ALA A 48 12.20 -19.19 -19.63
C ALA A 48 11.38 -17.90 -19.48
N GLY A 49 10.99 -17.28 -20.59
CA GLY A 49 10.14 -16.08 -20.60
C GLY A 49 8.75 -16.35 -19.99
N PHE A 50 8.18 -17.52 -20.26
CA PHE A 50 6.89 -17.93 -19.69
C PHE A 50 6.99 -18.16 -18.18
N ALA A 51 8.05 -18.81 -17.70
CA ALA A 51 8.30 -18.97 -16.26
C ALA A 51 8.46 -17.62 -15.55
N PHE A 52 9.20 -16.68 -16.15
CA PHE A 52 9.33 -15.31 -15.65
C PHE A 52 7.98 -14.59 -15.59
N TYR A 53 7.17 -14.68 -16.64
CA TYR A 53 5.83 -14.10 -16.69
C TYR A 53 4.93 -14.62 -15.55
N LEU A 54 4.91 -15.93 -15.31
CA LEU A 54 4.14 -16.51 -14.19
C LEU A 54 4.62 -15.99 -12.84
N SER A 55 5.93 -15.84 -12.65
CA SER A 55 6.50 -15.23 -11.44
C SER A 55 6.05 -13.78 -11.27
N MET A 56 6.05 -13.01 -12.35
CA MET A 56 5.62 -11.61 -12.34
C MET A 56 4.14 -11.48 -11.98
N GLN A 57 3.26 -12.29 -12.57
CA GLN A 57 1.83 -12.28 -12.25
C GLN A 57 1.57 -12.55 -10.76
N ARG A 58 2.27 -13.51 -10.17
CA ARG A 58 2.14 -13.80 -8.73
C ARG A 58 2.57 -12.61 -7.88
N SER A 59 3.66 -11.96 -8.24
CA SER A 59 4.14 -10.76 -7.55
C SER A 59 3.12 -9.63 -7.60
N LEU A 60 2.51 -9.40 -8.77
CA LEU A 60 1.49 -8.35 -8.95
C LEU A 60 0.26 -8.60 -8.06
N ILE A 61 -0.21 -9.85 -7.97
CA ILE A 61 -1.35 -10.20 -7.11
C ILE A 61 -1.03 -9.95 -5.63
N ILE A 62 0.18 -10.30 -5.17
CA ILE A 62 0.59 -10.08 -3.78
C ILE A 62 0.65 -8.57 -3.46
N GLU A 63 1.17 -7.77 -4.38
CA GLU A 63 1.22 -6.31 -4.23
C GLU A 63 -0.17 -5.69 -4.23
N GLU A 64 -1.07 -6.14 -5.10
CA GLU A 64 -2.46 -5.68 -5.14
C GLU A 64 -3.18 -5.95 -3.81
N LYS A 65 -3.06 -7.17 -3.26
CA LYS A 65 -3.61 -7.50 -1.93
C LYS A 65 -3.04 -6.62 -0.83
N ALA A 66 -1.73 -6.35 -0.87
CA ALA A 66 -1.09 -5.49 0.12
C ALA A 66 -1.58 -4.03 0.02
N ASN A 67 -1.86 -3.55 -1.18
CA ASN A 67 -2.41 -2.20 -1.42
C ASN A 67 -3.85 -2.09 -0.91
N VAL A 68 -4.71 -3.07 -1.19
CA VAL A 68 -6.10 -3.09 -0.71
C VAL A 68 -6.15 -3.09 0.82
N MET A 69 -5.40 -4.00 1.46
CA MET A 69 -5.29 -4.04 2.93
C MET A 69 -4.83 -2.69 3.48
N GLN A 70 -3.79 -2.07 2.90
CA GLN A 70 -3.32 -0.76 3.37
C GLN A 70 -4.36 0.35 3.21
N GLN A 71 -5.11 0.36 2.12
CA GLN A 71 -6.19 1.34 1.90
C GLN A 71 -7.29 1.17 2.95
N ASN A 72 -7.68 -0.08 3.24
CA ASN A 72 -8.71 -0.37 4.24
C ASN A 72 -8.27 0.06 5.64
N VAL A 73 -7.04 -0.25 6.06
CA VAL A 73 -6.52 0.16 7.38
C VAL A 73 -6.39 1.69 7.47
N ARG A 74 -5.93 2.37 6.41
CA ARG A 74 -5.84 3.85 6.41
C ARG A 74 -7.23 4.49 6.46
N GLY A 75 -8.19 3.93 5.74
CA GLY A 75 -9.59 4.37 5.77
C GLY A 75 -10.19 4.21 7.17
N ALA A 76 -10.04 3.02 7.76
CA ALA A 76 -10.49 2.71 9.11
C ALA A 76 -9.86 3.68 10.13
N MET A 77 -8.54 3.81 10.12
CA MET A 77 -7.82 4.71 11.03
C MET A 77 -8.28 6.16 10.88
N SER A 78 -8.42 6.66 9.65
CA SER A 78 -8.88 8.04 9.42
C SER A 78 -10.29 8.27 9.96
N ALA A 79 -11.20 7.31 9.77
CA ALA A 79 -12.57 7.41 10.27
C ALA A 79 -12.61 7.38 11.81
N VAL A 80 -11.92 6.41 12.42
CA VAL A 80 -11.83 6.25 13.87
C VAL A 80 -11.21 7.48 14.54
N VAL A 81 -10.09 7.96 14.03
CA VAL A 81 -9.42 9.17 14.55
C VAL A 81 -10.33 10.40 14.44
N ASN A 82 -11.07 10.55 13.33
CA ASN A 82 -11.98 11.68 13.18
C ASN A 82 -13.11 11.65 14.22
N ILE A 83 -13.70 10.47 14.45
CA ILE A 83 -14.76 10.26 15.45
C ILE A 83 -14.23 10.57 16.85
N ILE A 84 -13.09 9.99 17.25
CA ILE A 84 -12.50 10.22 18.57
C ILE A 84 -12.09 11.69 18.77
N ARG A 85 -11.60 12.39 17.74
CA ARG A 85 -11.27 13.82 17.88
C ARG A 85 -12.50 14.67 18.18
N ARG A 86 -13.67 14.28 17.69
CA ARG A 86 -14.93 15.02 17.88
C ARG A 86 -15.64 14.64 19.17
N SER A 87 -15.24 13.57 19.84
CA SER A 87 -15.90 13.16 21.06
C SER A 87 -15.76 14.21 22.17
N GLY A 88 -16.82 14.29 22.96
CA GLY A 88 -17.00 15.28 24.02
C GLY A 88 -17.34 16.69 23.53
N TYR A 89 -17.47 16.94 22.22
CA TYR A 89 -17.91 18.25 21.74
C TYR A 89 -19.30 18.58 22.27
N ASP A 90 -19.40 19.58 23.15
CA ASP A 90 -20.61 19.94 23.92
C ASP A 90 -20.83 21.47 23.86
N PRO A 91 -21.36 22.01 22.75
CA PRO A 91 -21.65 23.43 22.61
C PRO A 91 -22.84 23.87 23.48
N ALA A 92 -23.82 23.00 23.75
CA ALA A 92 -24.96 23.29 24.61
C ALA A 92 -24.61 23.30 26.11
N LYS A 93 -23.45 22.75 26.49
CA LYS A 93 -22.99 22.54 27.88
C LYS A 93 -23.95 21.63 28.65
N ALA A 94 -24.42 20.58 28.00
CA ALA A 94 -25.33 19.58 28.58
C ALA A 94 -24.64 18.71 29.64
N GLY A 95 -23.30 18.61 29.63
CA GLY A 95 -22.54 17.95 30.69
C GLY A 95 -22.56 16.42 30.64
N PHE A 96 -22.55 15.86 29.43
CA PHE A 96 -22.38 14.42 29.21
C PHE A 96 -20.89 14.02 29.15
N ASP A 97 -20.62 12.73 29.33
CA ASP A 97 -19.28 12.17 29.21
C ASP A 97 -18.93 11.85 27.75
N ALA A 98 -17.68 12.11 27.35
CA ALA A 98 -17.23 11.85 25.97
C ALA A 98 -17.19 10.36 25.59
N PHE A 99 -17.23 9.46 26.58
CA PHE A 99 -17.06 8.03 26.44
C PHE A 99 -18.04 7.29 27.35
N ASP A 100 -18.45 6.10 26.93
CA ASP A 100 -19.26 5.20 27.76
C ASP A 100 -18.44 4.56 28.90
N ASP A 101 -19.13 4.20 29.99
CA ASP A 101 -18.56 3.47 31.15
C ASP A 101 -19.05 2.02 31.17
N PRO A 102 -18.15 1.01 31.10
CA PRO A 102 -16.69 1.10 31.09
C PRO A 102 -16.08 1.23 29.69
N VAL A 103 -14.88 1.81 29.64
CA VAL A 103 -14.06 1.78 28.43
C VAL A 103 -13.51 0.37 28.17
N SER A 104 -13.67 -0.13 26.94
CA SER A 104 -13.19 -1.45 26.51
C SER A 104 -12.00 -1.32 25.56
N SER A 105 -11.13 -2.34 25.50
CA SER A 105 -9.97 -2.34 24.62
C SER A 105 -10.30 -2.66 23.16
N THR A 106 -11.47 -3.23 22.86
CA THR A 106 -11.85 -3.66 21.49
C THR A 106 -13.14 -3.04 20.99
N SER A 107 -13.89 -2.36 21.87
CA SER A 107 -15.07 -1.58 21.53
C SER A 107 -14.99 -0.24 22.23
N LEU A 108 -15.28 0.85 21.51
CA LEU A 108 -15.27 2.21 22.03
C LEU A 108 -16.55 2.90 21.58
N GLN A 109 -17.40 3.26 22.53
CA GLN A 109 -18.55 4.12 22.31
C GLN A 109 -18.19 5.55 22.69
N VAL A 110 -18.51 6.50 21.82
CA VAL A 110 -18.21 7.91 22.01
C VAL A 110 -19.46 8.75 21.84
N TYR A 111 -19.49 9.86 22.56
CA TYR A 111 -20.59 10.82 22.54
C TYR A 111 -20.13 12.21 22.09
N ALA A 112 -20.97 12.94 21.36
CA ALA A 112 -20.78 14.34 20.99
C ALA A 112 -22.12 14.99 20.63
N ASP A 113 -22.34 16.24 21.04
CA ASP A 113 -23.48 17.09 20.67
C ASP A 113 -23.07 17.93 19.44
N LEU A 114 -23.20 17.36 18.24
CA LEU A 114 -22.71 17.93 16.99
C LEU A 114 -23.64 19.02 16.45
N ASP A 115 -24.92 18.99 16.77
CA ASP A 115 -25.89 19.98 16.31
C ASP A 115 -26.24 21.07 17.35
N GLY A 116 -25.90 20.86 18.61
CA GLY A 116 -26.00 21.83 19.69
C GLY A 116 -27.37 21.87 20.36
N ASP A 117 -28.16 20.80 20.30
CA ASP A 117 -29.48 20.73 20.91
C ASP A 117 -29.46 20.29 22.39
N GLY A 118 -28.31 19.82 22.87
CA GLY A 118 -28.07 19.47 24.26
C GLY A 118 -28.38 18.02 24.63
N ASP A 119 -28.49 17.12 23.65
CA ASP A 119 -28.40 15.68 23.88
C ASP A 119 -27.34 15.00 22.99
N THR A 120 -27.33 13.67 22.97
CA THR A 120 -26.37 12.87 22.20
C THR A 120 -27.07 11.76 21.42
N ASN A 121 -28.39 11.85 21.28
CA ASN A 121 -29.25 10.75 20.85
C ASN A 121 -29.47 10.75 19.33
N ASP A 122 -28.63 11.47 18.59
CA ASP A 122 -28.62 11.49 17.15
C ASP A 122 -27.67 10.49 16.50
N THR A 123 -27.95 10.21 15.23
CA THR A 123 -27.22 9.22 14.42
C THR A 123 -25.70 9.37 14.44
N ASN A 124 -25.17 10.59 14.54
CA ASN A 124 -23.72 10.84 14.48
C ASN A 124 -23.12 11.24 15.84
N GLU A 125 -23.94 11.19 16.88
CA GLU A 125 -23.67 11.74 18.20
C GLU A 125 -23.44 10.64 19.22
N ASP A 126 -24.14 9.51 19.05
CA ASP A 126 -23.80 8.23 19.66
C ASP A 126 -23.17 7.29 18.60
N VAL A 127 -21.86 7.06 18.71
CA VAL A 127 -21.11 6.24 17.77
C VAL A 127 -20.31 5.16 18.49
N THR A 128 -20.58 3.90 18.14
CA THR A 128 -19.80 2.75 18.61
C THR A 128 -18.82 2.26 17.55
N ILE A 129 -17.55 2.13 17.93
CA ILE A 129 -16.49 1.56 17.11
C ILE A 129 -16.16 0.18 17.69
N SER A 130 -16.34 -0.89 16.92
CA SER A 130 -16.16 -2.26 17.42
C SER A 130 -15.29 -3.08 16.49
N PHE A 131 -14.37 -3.85 17.07
CA PHE A 131 -13.57 -4.83 16.36
C PHE A 131 -14.16 -6.24 16.50
N ASP A 132 -14.39 -6.91 15.36
CA ASP A 132 -14.84 -8.30 15.28
C ASP A 132 -13.70 -9.18 14.76
N ALA A 133 -13.06 -9.90 15.68
CA ALA A 133 -11.93 -10.80 15.41
C ALA A 133 -12.32 -12.05 14.60
N VAL A 134 -13.60 -12.42 14.60
CA VAL A 134 -14.09 -13.60 13.85
C VAL A 134 -14.24 -13.25 12.36
N LYS A 135 -14.65 -12.01 12.08
CA LYS A 135 -14.84 -11.52 10.72
C LYS A 135 -13.63 -10.78 10.14
N ASP A 136 -12.58 -10.56 10.93
CA ASP A 136 -11.46 -9.68 10.58
C ASP A 136 -11.94 -8.28 10.13
N THR A 137 -12.90 -7.72 10.86
CA THR A 137 -13.51 -6.42 10.52
C THR A 137 -13.51 -5.41 11.66
N LEU A 138 -13.40 -4.13 11.29
CA LEU A 138 -13.72 -3.01 12.17
C LEU A 138 -15.03 -2.38 11.70
N GLN A 139 -15.95 -2.16 12.64
CA GLN A 139 -17.27 -1.59 12.36
C GLN A 139 -17.45 -0.26 13.07
N ILE A 140 -18.08 0.69 12.38
CA ILE A 140 -18.60 1.92 12.96
C ILE A 140 -20.12 1.82 12.93
N ILE A 141 -20.71 1.78 14.11
CA ILE A 141 -22.14 1.60 14.34
C ILE A 141 -22.70 2.95 14.80
N ARG A 142 -23.82 3.32 14.21
CA ARG A 142 -24.49 4.61 14.39
C ARG A 142 -25.98 4.39 14.54
N LEU A 143 -26.63 5.18 15.39
CA LEU A 143 -28.05 5.02 15.63
C LEU A 143 -28.85 5.17 14.32
N GLY A 144 -29.70 4.17 14.02
CA GLY A 144 -30.56 4.20 12.84
C GLY A 144 -29.85 4.02 11.48
N ARG A 145 -28.57 3.62 11.45
CA ARG A 145 -27.81 3.37 10.21
C ARG A 145 -27.18 1.98 10.17
N PRO A 146 -27.07 1.36 8.98
CA PRO A 146 -26.24 0.17 8.82
C PRO A 146 -24.78 0.45 9.21
N PRO A 147 -24.07 -0.52 9.83
CA PRO A 147 -22.67 -0.36 10.19
C PRO A 147 -21.78 -0.10 8.97
N ILE A 148 -20.89 0.87 9.06
CA ILE A 148 -19.78 1.02 8.11
C ILE A 148 -18.73 -0.02 8.49
N THR A 149 -18.38 -0.90 7.56
CA THR A 149 -17.48 -2.03 7.82
C THR A 149 -16.18 -1.88 7.02
N PHE A 150 -15.05 -1.98 7.70
CA PHE A 150 -13.73 -2.10 7.09
C PHE A 150 -13.26 -3.54 7.21
N SER A 151 -12.87 -4.14 6.09
CA SER A 151 -12.32 -5.50 6.02
C SER A 151 -10.79 -5.51 6.13
N ASP A 152 -10.22 -6.71 6.14
CA ASP A 152 -8.77 -6.93 6.17
C ASP A 152 -8.12 -6.39 7.45
N ILE A 153 -8.86 -6.44 8.57
CA ILE A 153 -8.42 -5.98 9.89
C ILE A 153 -8.14 -7.19 10.79
N ASP A 154 -6.88 -7.40 11.13
CA ASP A 154 -6.43 -8.48 12.03
C ASP A 154 -6.70 -8.17 13.50
N SER A 155 -6.56 -6.89 13.88
CA SER A 155 -6.78 -6.44 15.25
C SER A 155 -7.12 -4.96 15.29
N GLY A 156 -8.09 -4.57 16.13
CA GLY A 156 -8.33 -3.18 16.51
C GLY A 156 -8.30 -3.05 18.02
N THR A 157 -7.43 -2.19 18.55
CA THR A 157 -7.29 -1.98 19.99
C THR A 157 -7.30 -0.51 20.37
N PHE A 158 -7.89 -0.24 21.53
CA PHE A 158 -7.95 1.06 22.19
C PHE A 158 -7.21 0.99 23.52
N THR A 159 -6.25 1.90 23.70
CA THR A 159 -5.53 2.08 24.97
C THR A 159 -5.74 3.51 25.45
N TYR A 160 -6.11 3.66 26.71
CA TYR A 160 -6.51 4.94 27.26
C TYR A 160 -5.45 5.48 28.21
N TYR A 161 -5.24 6.79 28.17
CA TYR A 161 -4.27 7.48 29.02
C TYR A 161 -4.91 8.71 29.67
N ASP A 162 -4.48 8.99 30.90
CA ASP A 162 -4.92 10.15 31.68
C ASP A 162 -4.18 11.46 31.31
N SER A 163 -4.42 12.52 32.08
CA SER A 163 -3.78 13.84 31.89
C SER A 163 -2.26 13.81 32.08
N THR A 164 -1.73 12.84 32.84
CA THR A 164 -0.29 12.63 33.07
C THR A 164 0.34 11.71 32.02
N ASN A 165 -0.46 11.21 31.06
CA ASN A 165 -0.12 10.14 30.12
C ASN A 165 0.16 8.77 30.78
N ALA A 166 -0.40 8.52 31.96
CA ALA A 166 -0.39 7.18 32.54
C ALA A 166 -1.57 6.37 31.98
N PRO A 167 -1.41 5.04 31.72
CA PRO A 167 -2.51 4.19 31.31
C PRO A 167 -3.64 4.20 32.35
N THR A 168 -4.87 4.29 31.89
CA THR A 168 -6.07 4.26 32.75
C THR A 168 -7.14 3.40 32.12
N THR A 169 -8.03 2.84 32.95
CA THR A 169 -9.26 2.17 32.51
C THR A 169 -10.50 2.86 33.07
N ARG A 170 -10.32 3.96 33.80
CA ARG A 170 -11.41 4.75 34.36
C ARG A 170 -11.79 5.81 33.33
N PHE A 171 -13.02 5.72 32.81
CA PHE A 171 -13.50 6.54 31.70
C PHE A 171 -13.36 8.06 31.98
N SER A 172 -13.64 8.49 33.22
CA SER A 172 -13.58 9.91 33.61
C SER A 172 -12.15 10.49 33.66
N ASP A 173 -11.12 9.65 33.77
CA ASP A 173 -9.72 10.08 33.71
C ASP A 173 -9.19 10.18 32.27
N VAL A 174 -9.87 9.58 31.29
CA VAL A 174 -9.35 9.48 29.93
C VAL A 174 -9.13 10.87 29.34
N ARG A 175 -7.93 11.12 28.81
CA ARG A 175 -7.57 12.36 28.09
C ARG A 175 -6.96 12.07 26.72
N VAL A 176 -6.40 10.88 26.52
CA VAL A 176 -5.83 10.43 25.25
C VAL A 176 -6.31 9.02 24.97
N VAL A 177 -6.68 8.76 23.73
CA VAL A 177 -6.94 7.41 23.21
C VAL A 177 -5.88 7.08 22.18
N GLU A 178 -5.13 6.01 22.42
CA GLU A 178 -4.28 5.38 21.41
C GLU A 178 -5.06 4.29 20.72
N VAL A 179 -5.12 4.40 19.40
CA VAL A 179 -5.78 3.44 18.52
C VAL A 179 -4.69 2.70 17.78
N ALA A 180 -4.67 1.37 17.88
CA ALA A 180 -3.81 0.52 17.08
C ALA A 180 -4.68 -0.42 16.23
N ILE A 181 -4.55 -0.28 14.91
CA ILE A 181 -5.24 -1.11 13.92
C ILE A 181 -4.19 -1.86 13.13
N THR A 182 -4.27 -3.19 13.10
CA THR A 182 -3.42 -4.04 12.28
C THR A 182 -4.23 -4.57 11.12
N GLY A 183 -3.79 -4.31 9.89
CA GLY A 183 -4.36 -4.97 8.72
C GLY A 183 -3.69 -6.30 8.45
N LYS A 184 -4.39 -7.19 7.77
CA LYS A 184 -3.90 -8.49 7.28
C LYS A 184 -4.36 -8.71 5.84
N THR A 185 -3.47 -9.18 4.97
CA THR A 185 -3.86 -9.52 3.59
C THR A 185 -4.88 -10.66 3.58
N SER A 186 -5.71 -10.74 2.54
CA SER A 186 -6.75 -11.77 2.43
C SER A 186 -6.25 -13.22 2.48
N ASP A 187 -4.96 -13.45 2.26
CA ASP A 187 -4.30 -14.76 2.40
C ASP A 187 -3.51 -14.93 3.71
N GLY A 188 -3.57 -13.95 4.62
CA GLY A 188 -2.85 -13.96 5.89
C GLY A 188 -1.33 -13.76 5.78
N SER A 189 -0.78 -13.60 4.57
CA SER A 189 0.68 -13.63 4.33
C SER A 189 1.41 -12.40 4.88
N LYS A 190 0.73 -11.25 4.99
CA LYS A 190 1.31 -10.00 5.45
C LYS A 190 0.37 -9.30 6.42
N THR A 191 0.95 -8.72 7.47
CA THR A 191 0.23 -7.81 8.38
C THR A 191 0.94 -6.46 8.46
N ARG A 192 0.18 -5.39 8.70
CA ARG A 192 0.68 -4.01 8.81
C ARG A 192 -0.05 -3.26 9.93
N PRO A 193 0.65 -2.88 11.02
CA PRO A 193 0.06 -2.04 12.07
C PRO A 193 0.09 -0.56 11.68
N ILE A 194 -0.97 0.18 12.03
CA ILE A 194 -1.03 1.63 12.08
C ILE A 194 -1.48 2.02 13.49
N VAL A 195 -0.73 2.93 14.11
CA VAL A 195 -1.02 3.44 15.46
C VAL A 195 -1.21 4.94 15.40
N SER A 196 -2.21 5.45 16.11
CA SER A 196 -2.46 6.88 16.25
C SER A 196 -2.87 7.21 17.68
N ARG A 197 -2.30 8.29 18.22
CA ARG A 197 -2.76 8.88 19.49
C ARG A 197 -3.64 10.07 19.21
N VAL A 198 -4.80 10.09 19.86
CA VAL A 198 -5.85 11.07 19.62
C VAL A 198 -6.27 11.70 20.94
N ARG A 199 -6.36 13.03 20.95
CA ARG A 199 -6.96 13.81 22.02
C ARG A 199 -8.37 14.24 21.58
N PRO A 200 -9.43 13.87 22.32
CA PRO A 200 -10.77 14.39 22.11
C PRO A 200 -10.85 15.89 22.32
N TRP A 201 -11.84 16.54 21.71
CA TRP A 201 -11.97 17.99 21.68
C TRP A 201 -12.08 18.62 23.08
N ASN A 202 -12.98 18.09 23.91
CA ASN A 202 -13.35 18.71 25.18
C ASN A 202 -12.47 18.27 26.37
N LEU A 203 -11.58 17.30 26.15
CA LEU A 203 -10.70 16.77 27.19
C LEU A 203 -9.38 17.55 27.32
N ASN A 204 -9.24 18.68 26.63
CA ASN A 204 -8.05 19.54 26.68
C ASN A 204 -8.23 20.78 27.60
N LEU A 205 -9.35 20.88 28.31
CA LEU A 205 -9.77 22.08 29.07
C LEU A 205 -9.83 21.92 30.60
N LEU A 206 -9.31 20.81 31.15
CA LEU A 206 -9.23 20.59 32.61
C LEU A 206 -7.80 20.25 33.04
#